data_AF-A0A3A9V2M5-F1
#
_entry.id   AF-A0A3A9V2M5-F1
#
_cell.length_a   1.000
_cell.length_b   1.000
_cell.length_c   1.000
_cell.angle_alpha   90.00
_cell.angle_beta   90.00
_cell.angle_gamma   90.00
#
_symmetry.space_group_name_H-M   'P 1'
#
loop_
_entity.id
_entity.type
_entity.pdbx_description
1 polymer ?
#
loop_
_entity_poly.entity_id
_entity_poly.type
_entity_poly.pdbx_seq_one_letter_code
_entity_poly.pdbx_strand_id
1 'polypeptide(L)'
;MPSRYAQFKEKLPISRLSDEVLLAFRVLFDAPLDIVDLAQDIADLAIYPERLKESYRKEWEAYVLKALAFEIRQHDDLSNAEFIELMMSRVEALQQNDETYQNLLRQVHHAKSILQSENTVVFPTPLRQELTAFLLPITTIPTPKK
;
A
#
# COMPACT_ATOMS: atom_id res chain seq x y z
N MET A 1 11.60 -7.89 -30.73
CA MET A 1 12.13 -6.87 -29.81
C MET A 1 11.12 -6.66 -28.70
N PRO A 2 11.49 -6.77 -27.41
CA PRO A 2 10.57 -6.48 -26.31
C PRO A 2 10.10 -5.02 -26.41
N SER A 3 8.83 -4.75 -26.08
CA SER A 3 8.31 -3.38 -26.10
C SER A 3 9.12 -2.48 -25.17
N ARG A 4 9.22 -1.19 -25.49
CA ARG A 4 9.92 -0.19 -24.66
C ARG A 4 9.48 -0.26 -23.19
N TYR A 5 8.17 -0.43 -22.97
CA TYR A 5 7.59 -0.64 -21.64
C TYR A 5 8.05 -1.94 -20.95
N ALA A 6 8.17 -3.05 -21.68
CA ALA A 6 8.68 -4.30 -21.11
C ALA A 6 10.14 -4.14 -20.62
N GLN A 7 10.98 -3.46 -21.42
CA GLN A 7 12.36 -3.15 -21.03
C GLN A 7 12.42 -2.19 -19.83
N PHE A 8 11.50 -1.23 -19.75
CA PHE A 8 11.38 -0.34 -18.60
C PHE A 8 10.99 -1.11 -17.33
N LYS A 9 10.00 -2.00 -17.40
CA LYS A 9 9.53 -2.79 -16.25
C LYS A 9 10.62 -3.69 -15.67
N GLU A 10 11.55 -4.19 -16.51
CA GLU A 10 12.72 -4.92 -16.05
C GLU A 10 13.72 -4.04 -15.29
N LYS A 11 13.88 -2.77 -15.71
CA LYS A 11 14.81 -1.81 -15.11
C LYS A 11 14.27 -1.14 -13.85
N LEU A 12 12.96 -0.90 -13.78
CA LEU A 12 12.29 -0.33 -12.61
C LEU A 12 11.18 -1.29 -12.12
N PRO A 13 11.55 -2.28 -11.28
CA PRO A 13 10.57 -3.20 -10.71
C PRO A 13 9.77 -2.50 -9.61
N ILE A 14 8.61 -1.93 -9.98
CA ILE A 14 7.70 -1.18 -9.07
C ILE A 14 7.38 -1.96 -7.78
N SER A 15 7.25 -3.30 -7.87
CA SER A 15 6.98 -4.14 -6.71
C SER A 15 8.08 -4.18 -5.65
N ARG A 16 9.30 -3.76 -6.00
CA ARG A 16 10.45 -3.67 -5.07
C ARG A 16 10.60 -2.28 -4.46
N LEU A 17 9.79 -1.31 -4.86
CA LEU A 17 9.82 0.01 -4.26
C LEU A 17 9.32 -0.07 -2.81
N SER A 18 9.90 0.79 -1.98
CA SER A 18 9.41 0.99 -0.61
C SER A 18 8.04 1.65 -0.65
N ASP A 19 7.26 1.51 0.43
CA ASP A 19 5.91 2.09 0.50
C ASP A 19 5.97 3.63 0.37
N GLU A 20 7.05 4.24 0.84
CA GLU A 20 7.28 5.69 0.82
C GLU A 20 7.49 6.21 -0.61
N VAL A 21 8.27 5.48 -1.41
CA VAL A 21 8.53 5.81 -2.82
C VAL A 21 7.30 5.48 -3.67
N LEU A 22 6.63 4.35 -3.39
CA LEU A 22 5.40 3.97 -4.08
C LEU A 22 4.28 4.99 -3.83
N LEU A 23 4.13 5.47 -2.58
CA LEU A 23 3.21 6.55 -2.25
C LEU A 23 3.56 7.84 -2.99
N ALA A 24 4.84 8.20 -3.07
CA ALA A 24 5.26 9.39 -3.80
C ALA A 24 4.88 9.31 -5.28
N PHE A 25 5.05 8.15 -5.92
CA PHE A 25 4.55 7.93 -7.28
C PHE A 25 3.04 8.02 -7.38
N ARG A 26 2.30 7.46 -6.41
CA ARG A 26 0.84 7.53 -6.38
C ARG A 26 0.36 8.98 -6.27
N VAL A 27 0.98 9.80 -5.42
CA VAL A 27 0.69 11.25 -5.30
C VAL A 27 1.09 12.01 -6.57
N LEU A 28 2.26 11.70 -7.15
CA LEU A 28 2.75 12.34 -8.38
C LEU A 28 1.78 12.19 -9.56
N PHE A 29 1.13 11.04 -9.64
CA PHE A 29 0.14 10.72 -10.67
C PHE A 29 -1.30 10.88 -10.20
N ASP A 30 -1.52 11.44 -9.00
CA ASP A 30 -2.85 11.59 -8.46
C ASP A 30 -3.63 12.62 -9.28
N ALA A 31 -4.75 12.20 -9.83
CA ALA A 31 -5.56 13.03 -10.71
C ALA A 31 -6.77 13.54 -9.92
N PRO A 32 -7.16 14.82 -10.08
CA PRO A 32 -8.32 15.40 -9.38
C PRO A 32 -9.70 14.79 -9.73
N LEU A 33 -9.75 13.71 -10.52
CA LEU A 33 -10.95 12.98 -10.93
C LEU A 33 -10.78 11.45 -10.80
N ASP A 34 -9.85 10.99 -9.96
CA ASP A 34 -9.71 9.56 -9.68
C ASP A 34 -10.92 9.05 -8.86
N ILE A 35 -11.36 7.82 -9.18
CA ILE A 35 -12.50 7.18 -8.50
C ILE A 35 -12.12 6.80 -7.05
N VAL A 36 -10.82 6.66 -6.79
CA VAL A 36 -10.24 6.29 -5.51
C VAL A 36 -9.66 7.53 -4.84
N ASP A 37 -10.22 7.90 -3.69
CA ASP A 37 -9.70 8.98 -2.85
C ASP A 37 -8.53 8.44 -2.01
N LEU A 38 -7.31 8.71 -2.49
CA LEU A 38 -6.08 8.32 -1.82
C LEU A 38 -6.01 8.85 -0.38
N ALA A 39 -6.52 10.05 -0.12
CA ALA A 39 -6.50 10.64 1.21
C ALA A 39 -7.44 9.86 2.15
N GLN A 40 -8.61 9.43 1.65
CA GLN A 40 -9.52 8.57 2.41
C GLN A 40 -8.91 7.19 2.70
N ASP A 41 -8.31 6.53 1.70
CA ASP A 41 -7.66 5.24 1.91
C ASP A 41 -6.54 5.32 2.97
N ILE A 42 -5.79 6.42 2.96
CA ILE A 42 -4.72 6.64 3.94
C ILE A 42 -5.30 6.98 5.31
N ALA A 43 -6.41 7.71 5.39
CA ALA A 43 -7.10 7.97 6.66
C ALA A 43 -7.64 6.67 7.28
N ASP A 44 -8.15 5.74 6.47
CA ASP A 44 -8.67 4.44 6.92
C ASP A 44 -7.58 3.57 7.57
N LEU A 45 -6.30 3.77 7.22
CA LEU A 45 -5.18 3.06 7.84
C LEU A 45 -5.01 3.35 9.33
N ALA A 46 -5.58 4.45 9.85
CA ALA A 46 -5.61 4.69 11.29
C ALA A 46 -6.48 3.67 12.04
N ILE A 47 -7.48 3.07 11.36
CA ILE A 47 -8.42 2.10 11.93
C ILE A 47 -8.06 0.68 11.48
N TYR A 48 -7.65 0.52 10.23
CA TYR A 48 -7.36 -0.76 9.57
C TYR A 48 -5.95 -0.78 8.98
N PRO A 49 -4.89 -0.71 9.80
CA PRO A 49 -3.52 -0.56 9.32
C PRO A 49 -3.05 -1.76 8.47
N GLU A 50 -3.62 -2.95 8.67
CA GLU A 50 -3.35 -4.17 7.90
C GLU A 50 -3.64 -4.02 6.41
N ARG A 51 -4.62 -3.16 6.05
CA ARG A 51 -5.00 -2.89 4.65
C ARG A 51 -3.85 -2.38 3.81
N LEU A 52 -2.86 -1.72 4.42
CA LEU A 52 -1.65 -1.27 3.73
C LEU A 52 -0.99 -2.44 3.01
N LYS A 53 -0.86 -3.60 3.67
CA LYS A 53 -0.22 -4.80 3.10
C LYS A 53 -1.20 -5.69 2.34
N GLU A 54 -2.44 -5.79 2.80
CA GLU A 54 -3.42 -6.72 2.23
C GLU A 54 -3.93 -6.28 0.85
N SER A 55 -4.27 -4.99 0.71
CA SER A 55 -4.91 -4.42 -0.48
C SER A 55 -4.21 -3.19 -1.04
N TYR A 56 -4.02 -2.11 -0.26
CA TYR A 56 -3.67 -0.80 -0.78
C TYR A 56 -2.34 -0.77 -1.52
N ARG A 57 -1.30 -1.45 -1.01
CA ARG A 57 -0.02 -1.52 -1.71
C ARG A 57 -0.16 -2.10 -3.13
N LYS A 58 -0.97 -3.15 -3.31
CA LYS A 58 -1.19 -3.76 -4.64
C LYS A 58 -1.96 -2.83 -5.56
N GLU A 59 -2.94 -2.12 -5.02
CA GLU A 59 -3.72 -1.13 -5.77
C GLU A 59 -2.85 0.04 -6.22
N TRP A 60 -1.99 0.55 -5.34
CA TRP A 60 -1.03 1.61 -5.66
C TRP A 60 -0.03 1.16 -6.73
N GLU A 61 0.51 -0.07 -6.63
CA GLU A 61 1.37 -0.63 -7.68
C GLU A 61 0.67 -0.69 -9.04
N ALA A 62 -0.56 -1.20 -9.08
CA ALA A 62 -1.31 -1.31 -10.33
C ALA A 62 -1.60 0.05 -10.95
N TYR A 63 -1.97 1.04 -10.13
CA TYR A 63 -2.18 2.41 -10.55
C TYR A 63 -0.91 3.03 -11.12
N VAL A 64 0.19 2.99 -10.36
CA VAL A 64 1.48 3.57 -10.74
C VAL A 64 2.02 2.91 -12.01
N LEU A 65 1.89 1.60 -12.17
CA LEU A 65 2.28 0.91 -13.40
C LEU A 65 1.50 1.41 -14.61
N LYS A 66 0.19 1.60 -14.47
CA LYS A 66 -0.65 2.12 -15.56
C LYS A 66 -0.29 3.57 -15.89
N ALA A 67 -0.05 4.41 -14.89
CA ALA A 67 0.35 5.79 -15.06
C ALA A 67 1.73 5.91 -15.74
N LEU A 68 2.73 5.16 -15.29
CA LEU A 68 4.05 5.11 -15.92
C LEU A 68 4.00 4.59 -17.36
N ALA A 69 3.16 3.59 -17.63
CA ALA A 69 2.97 3.08 -18.99
C ALA A 69 2.32 4.12 -19.94
N PHE A 70 1.57 5.07 -19.39
CA PHE A 70 1.00 6.18 -20.13
C PHE A 70 2.05 7.29 -20.32
N GLU A 71 2.74 7.67 -19.24
CA GLU A 71 3.77 8.71 -19.25
C GLU A 71 4.93 8.36 -20.20
N ILE A 72 5.40 7.10 -20.21
CA ILE A 72 6.50 6.65 -21.08
C ILE A 72 6.15 6.76 -22.58
N ARG A 73 4.86 6.68 -22.94
CA ARG A 73 4.39 6.85 -24.33
C ARG A 73 4.31 8.32 -24.74
N GLN A 74 4.20 9.23 -23.79
CA GLN A 74 4.24 10.67 -24.07
C GLN A 74 5.68 11.16 -24.24
N HIS A 75 6.64 10.46 -23.65
CA HIS A 75 8.08 10.75 -23.73
C HIS A 75 8.81 9.77 -24.66
N ASP A 76 8.37 9.70 -25.92
CA ASP A 76 9.01 8.86 -26.93
C ASP A 76 10.41 9.36 -27.33
N ASP A 77 10.71 10.63 -27.06
CA ASP A 77 11.98 11.32 -27.30
C ASP A 77 13.10 10.91 -26.35
N LEU A 78 12.77 10.46 -25.13
CA LEU A 78 13.77 10.05 -24.13
C LEU A 78 14.20 8.60 -24.30
N SER A 79 15.39 8.22 -23.86
CA SER A 79 15.73 6.82 -23.62
C SER A 79 15.08 6.31 -22.33
N ASN A 80 15.05 4.98 -22.14
CA ASN A 80 14.55 4.39 -20.90
C ASN A 80 15.33 4.86 -19.65
N ALA A 81 16.63 5.14 -19.78
CA ALA A 81 17.44 5.61 -18.66
C ALA A 81 17.10 7.06 -18.31
N GLU A 82 17.03 7.94 -19.30
CA GLU A 82 16.65 9.35 -19.12
C GLU A 82 15.23 9.48 -18.55
N PHE A 83 14.30 8.64 -19.00
CA PHE A 83 12.95 8.61 -18.45
C PHE A 83 12.94 8.18 -16.97
N ILE A 84 13.74 7.16 -16.59
CA ILE A 84 13.87 6.74 -15.19
C ILE A 84 14.43 7.88 -14.34
N GLU A 85 15.52 8.52 -14.77
CA GLU A 85 16.12 9.66 -14.05
C GLU A 85 15.13 10.83 -13.89
N LEU A 86 14.35 11.13 -14.94
CA LEU A 86 13.29 12.14 -14.88
C LEU A 86 12.22 11.78 -13.84
N MET A 87 11.76 10.53 -13.83
CA MET A 87 10.76 10.09 -12.85
C MET A 87 11.30 10.11 -11.42
N MET A 88 12.56 9.68 -11.21
CA MET A 88 13.21 9.68 -9.90
C MET A 88 13.39 11.10 -9.38
N SER A 89 13.86 12.03 -10.21
CA SER A 89 14.00 13.44 -9.81
C SER A 89 12.66 14.10 -9.47
N ARG A 90 11.58 13.77 -10.19
CA ARG A 90 10.22 14.24 -9.83
C ARG A 90 9.75 13.70 -8.50
N VAL A 91 10.02 12.41 -8.22
CA VAL A 91 9.70 11.80 -6.92
C VAL A 91 10.50 12.47 -5.81
N GLU A 92 11.80 12.66 -5.97
CA GLU A 92 12.65 13.32 -4.97
C GLU A 92 12.18 14.76 -4.69
N ALA A 93 11.84 15.52 -5.75
CA ALA A 93 11.31 16.87 -5.62
C ALA A 93 9.98 16.91 -4.86
N LEU A 94 9.07 15.96 -5.16
CA LEU A 94 7.81 15.81 -4.45
C LEU A 94 8.03 15.45 -2.98
N GLN A 95 8.93 14.52 -2.70
CA GLN A 95 9.29 14.14 -1.34
C GLN A 95 9.83 15.32 -0.53
N GLN A 96 10.59 16.23 -1.14
CA GLN A 96 11.19 17.36 -0.42
C GLN A 96 10.23 18.54 -0.24
N ASN A 97 9.34 18.77 -1.20
CA ASN A 97 8.63 20.06 -1.31
C ASN A 97 7.10 19.95 -1.17
N ASP A 98 6.52 18.76 -1.20
CA ASP A 98 5.06 18.58 -1.19
C ASP A 98 4.52 18.30 0.22
N GLU A 99 3.79 19.26 0.79
CA GLU A 99 3.18 19.15 2.12
C GLU A 99 2.10 18.07 2.20
N THR A 100 1.37 17.83 1.10
CA THR A 100 0.32 16.82 1.03
C THR A 100 0.94 15.44 1.15
N TYR A 101 1.98 15.16 0.37
CA TYR A 101 2.76 13.93 0.48
C TYR A 101 3.29 13.72 1.89
N GLN A 102 3.89 14.75 2.51
CA GLN A 102 4.43 14.65 3.86
C GLN A 102 3.37 14.33 4.91
N ASN A 103 2.15 14.86 4.76
CA ASN A 103 1.03 14.55 5.64
C ASN A 103 0.55 13.09 5.47
N LEU A 104 0.36 12.67 4.22
CA LEU A 104 -0.05 11.30 3.90
C LEU A 104 1.00 10.26 4.37
N LEU A 105 2.28 10.55 4.13
CA LEU A 105 3.40 9.72 4.54
C LEU A 105 3.43 9.50 6.06
N ARG A 106 3.15 10.55 6.84
CA ARG A 106 3.09 10.47 8.30
C ARG A 106 2.03 9.48 8.78
N GLN A 107 0.85 9.47 8.14
CA GLN A 107 -0.23 8.54 8.47
C GLN A 107 0.15 7.09 8.12
N VAL A 108 0.79 6.88 6.97
CA VAL A 108 1.31 5.55 6.59
C VAL A 108 2.36 5.06 7.58
N HIS A 109 3.29 5.91 8.02
CA HIS A 109 4.27 5.54 9.04
C HIS A 109 3.61 5.19 10.39
N HIS A 110 2.59 5.96 10.79
CA HIS A 110 1.83 5.67 12.00
C HIS A 110 1.16 4.29 11.91
N ALA A 111 0.48 3.98 10.81
CA ALA A 111 -0.13 2.67 10.59
C ALA A 111 0.90 1.52 10.62
N LYS A 112 2.07 1.71 9.99
CA LYS A 112 3.18 0.74 10.04
C LYS A 112 3.66 0.51 11.47
N SER A 113 3.75 1.56 12.27
CA SER A 113 4.17 1.46 13.68
C SER A 113 3.18 0.66 14.53
N ILE A 114 1.87 0.79 14.27
CA ILE A 114 0.83 -0.01 14.94
C ILE A 114 1.05 -1.50 14.65
N LEU A 115 1.19 -1.87 13.37
CA LEU A 115 1.41 -3.27 12.95
C LEU A 115 2.70 -3.89 13.48
N GLN A 116 3.74 -3.08 13.69
CA GLN A 116 5.04 -3.53 14.19
C GLN A 116 5.09 -3.56 15.72
N SER A 117 4.16 -2.88 16.40
CA SER A 117 4.10 -2.89 17.85
C SER A 117 3.58 -4.25 18.34
N GLU A 118 4.30 -4.84 19.30
CA GLU A 118 3.91 -6.09 19.98
C GLU A 118 2.60 -5.94 20.80
N ASN A 119 2.00 -4.73 20.83
CA ASN A 119 0.79 -4.40 21.56
C ASN A 119 -0.50 -4.57 20.74
N THR A 120 -0.44 -5.21 19.57
CA THR A 120 -1.64 -5.48 18.78
C THR A 120 -2.43 -6.60 19.48
N VAL A 121 -3.41 -6.21 20.30
CA VAL A 121 -4.30 -7.16 20.99
C VAL A 121 -5.12 -7.89 19.92
N VAL A 122 -4.71 -9.11 19.58
CA VAL A 122 -5.44 -9.95 18.64
C VAL A 122 -6.80 -10.27 19.26
N PHE A 123 -7.85 -9.83 18.58
CA PHE A 123 -9.22 -10.08 19.01
C PHE A 123 -9.68 -11.47 18.51
N PRO A 124 -10.37 -12.29 19.32
CA PRO A 124 -10.81 -12.03 20.69
C PRO A 124 -9.67 -12.10 21.70
N THR A 125 -9.64 -11.12 22.61
CA THR A 125 -8.74 -11.10 23.77
C THR A 125 -8.86 -12.41 24.58
N PRO A 126 -7.80 -12.85 25.29
CA PRO A 126 -7.87 -14.06 26.14
C PRO A 126 -9.08 -14.08 27.08
N LEU A 127 -9.39 -12.95 27.75
CA LEU A 127 -10.58 -12.82 28.60
C LEU A 127 -11.88 -13.10 27.83
N ARG A 128 -12.01 -12.57 26.62
CA ARG A 128 -13.20 -12.82 25.79
C ARG A 128 -13.26 -14.26 25.28
N GLN A 129 -12.11 -14.92 25.05
CA GLN A 129 -12.08 -16.35 24.75
C GLN A 129 -12.58 -17.17 25.95
N GLU A 130 -12.11 -16.86 27.17
CA GLU A 130 -12.59 -17.49 28.41
C GLU A 130 -14.08 -17.27 28.62
N LEU A 131 -14.55 -16.01 28.53
CA LEU A 131 -15.98 -15.69 28.67
C LEU A 131 -16.83 -16.36 27.60
N THR A 132 -16.35 -16.44 26.35
CA THR A 132 -17.06 -17.16 25.29
C THR A 132 -17.13 -18.65 25.60
N ALA A 133 -16.04 -19.27 26.07
CA ALA A 133 -16.02 -20.68 26.47
C ALA A 133 -17.01 -20.98 27.61
N PHE A 134 -17.19 -20.07 28.57
CA PHE A 134 -18.21 -20.19 29.61
C PHE A 134 -19.66 -20.07 29.11
N LEU A 135 -19.88 -19.30 28.04
CA LEU A 135 -21.21 -19.05 27.46
C LEU A 135 -21.61 -20.11 26.41
N LEU A 136 -20.68 -20.98 25.99
CA LEU A 136 -21.02 -22.12 25.13
C LEU A 136 -21.83 -23.14 25.94
N PRO A 137 -23.02 -23.55 25.45
CA PRO A 137 -23.81 -24.57 26.13
C PRO A 137 -23.03 -25.88 26.21
N ILE A 138 -23.05 -26.53 27.38
CA ILE A 138 -22.49 -27.87 27.61
C ILE A 138 -23.37 -28.88 26.87
N THR A 139 -23.34 -28.89 25.54
CA THR A 139 -24.04 -29.87 24.73
C THR A 139 -23.08 -30.36 23.65
N THR A 140 -22.12 -31.18 24.06
CA THR A 140 -21.68 -32.39 23.33
C THR A 140 -20.56 -33.05 24.13
N ILE A 141 -20.93 -33.83 25.15
CA ILE A 141 -20.10 -34.97 25.56
C ILE A 141 -20.64 -36.15 24.75
N PRO A 142 -19.94 -36.68 23.74
CA PRO A 142 -20.30 -37.98 23.21
C PRO A 142 -19.90 -39.02 24.26
N THR A 143 -20.91 -39.69 24.82
CA THR A 143 -20.76 -40.85 25.69
C THR A 143 -19.87 -41.91 25.03
N PRO A 144 -18.87 -42.49 25.73
CA PRO A 144 -18.05 -43.55 25.16
C PRO A 144 -18.91 -44.80 24.95
N LYS A 145 -18.87 -45.36 23.73
CA LYS A 145 -19.48 -46.66 23.42
C LYS A 145 -18.69 -47.76 24.13
N LYS A 146 -19.42 -48.59 24.88
CA LYS A 146 -18.92 -49.85 25.48
C LYS A 146 -18.54 -50.86 24.40
#